data_AF-A0A962M2C8-F1
#
_entry.id   AF-A0A962M2C8-F1
#
_cell.length_a   1.000
_cell.length_b   1.000
_cell.length_c   1.000
_cell.angle_alpha   90.00
_cell.angle_beta   90.00
_cell.angle_gamma   90.00
#
_symmetry.space_group_name_H-M   'P 1'
#
loop_
_entity.id
_entity.type
_entity.pdbx_description
1 polymer ?
#
loop_
_entity_poly.entity_id
_entity_poly.type
_entity_poly.pdbx_seq_one_letter_code
_entity_poly.pdbx_strand_id
1 'polypeptide(L)'
;MNKNNINLEDYVSDSRLKEIAEEEFRRALREDPERILNNMAYKYVAHLVDDLMDDEMKAHVKEKTKEVIQELSTYTVYHTPTRYDDHKSLAYQFMEEAVIENRQVIFDCVLKKIEAYPYESKIEDDGITWALLEAIKKGLTTSK
;
A
#
# COMPACT_ATOMS: atom_id res chain seq x y z
N MET A 1 -5.60 -20.81 -22.10
CA MET A 1 -5.97 -21.67 -20.95
C MET A 1 -7.27 -21.12 -20.38
N ASN A 2 -8.40 -21.80 -20.61
CA ASN A 2 -9.68 -21.40 -20.02
C ASN A 2 -9.65 -21.74 -18.52
N LYS A 3 -9.73 -20.71 -17.66
CA LYS A 3 -10.05 -20.91 -16.24
C LYS A 3 -11.50 -21.39 -16.19
N ASN A 4 -11.71 -22.69 -16.02
CA ASN A 4 -13.00 -23.23 -15.63
C ASN A 4 -13.32 -22.68 -14.23
N ASN A 5 -14.14 -21.64 -14.17
CA ASN A 5 -14.65 -21.12 -12.93
C ASN A 5 -15.73 -22.11 -12.46
N ILE A 6 -15.34 -23.06 -11.62
CA ILE A 6 -16.28 -24.02 -11.01
C ILE A 6 -17.13 -23.22 -10.03
N ASN A 7 -18.41 -23.05 -10.32
CA ASN A 7 -19.34 -22.45 -9.36
C ASN A 7 -19.73 -23.52 -8.33
N LEU A 8 -19.35 -23.34 -7.07
CA LEU A 8 -19.61 -24.29 -5.99
C LEU A 8 -21.12 -24.46 -5.70
N GLU A 9 -21.91 -23.44 -6.03
CA GLU A 9 -23.37 -23.43 -5.89
C GLU A 9 -24.06 -24.46 -6.80
N ASP A 10 -23.41 -24.90 -7.88
CA ASP A 10 -23.94 -25.93 -8.78
C ASP A 10 -23.82 -27.35 -8.20
N TYR A 11 -23.00 -27.53 -7.16
CA TYR A 11 -22.63 -28.85 -6.62
C TYR A 11 -23.01 -29.05 -5.16
N VAL A 12 -23.35 -27.97 -4.45
CA VAL A 12 -23.65 -28.00 -3.02
C VAL A 12 -24.90 -27.17 -2.77
N SER A 13 -25.91 -27.78 -2.15
CA SER A 13 -27.12 -27.06 -1.77
C SER A 13 -26.82 -25.98 -0.72
N ASP A 14 -27.60 -24.91 -0.71
CA ASP A 14 -27.51 -23.85 0.30
C ASP A 14 -27.56 -24.39 1.73
N SER A 15 -28.34 -25.45 1.96
CA SER A 15 -28.41 -26.11 3.27
C SER A 15 -27.08 -26.73 3.69
N ARG A 16 -26.37 -27.36 2.74
CA ARG A 16 -25.10 -28.01 2.99
C ARG A 16 -23.97 -26.99 3.10
N LEU A 17 -24.01 -25.91 2.32
CA LEU A 17 -23.10 -24.78 2.48
C LEU A 17 -23.24 -24.14 3.87
N LYS A 18 -24.48 -23.94 4.34
CA LYS A 18 -24.74 -23.41 5.68
C LYS A 18 -24.21 -24.34 6.78
N GLU A 19 -24.41 -25.64 6.65
CA GLU A 19 -23.90 -26.63 7.60
C GLU A 19 -22.36 -26.60 7.68
N ILE A 20 -21.69 -26.61 6.51
CA ILE A 20 -20.23 -26.51 6.44
C ILE A 20 -19.74 -25.21 7.09
N ALA A 21 -20.39 -24.08 6.79
CA ALA A 21 -20.04 -22.79 7.39
C ALA A 21 -20.19 -22.80 8.92
N GLU A 22 -21.26 -23.41 9.45
CA GLU A 22 -21.47 -23.54 10.89
C GLU A 22 -20.42 -24.43 11.57
N GLU A 23 -20.06 -25.56 10.95
CA GLU A 23 -19.03 -26.46 11.47
C GLU A 23 -17.65 -25.82 11.50
N GLU A 24 -17.27 -25.15 10.41
CA GLU A 24 -16.01 -24.43 10.27
C GLU A 24 -15.94 -23.25 11.25
N PHE A 25 -17.03 -22.49 11.40
CA PHE A 25 -17.11 -21.42 12.38
C PHE A 25 -16.95 -21.93 13.82
N ARG A 26 -17.63 -23.03 14.17
CA ARG A 26 -17.48 -23.65 15.50
C ARG A 26 -16.06 -24.18 15.72
N ARG A 27 -15.39 -24.69 14.69
CA ARG A 27 -13.99 -25.11 14.79
C ARG A 27 -13.08 -23.91 15.04
N ALA A 28 -13.21 -22.86 14.23
CA ALA A 28 -12.42 -21.64 14.39
C ALA A 28 -12.63 -20.99 15.77
N LEU A 29 -13.88 -20.96 16.27
CA LEU A 29 -14.21 -20.45 17.61
C LEU A 29 -13.57 -21.27 18.73
N ARG A 30 -13.37 -22.58 18.54
CA ARG A 30 -12.65 -23.42 19.52
C ARG A 30 -11.14 -23.20 19.49
N GLU A 31 -10.59 -22.93 18.31
CA GLU A 31 -9.15 -22.71 18.13
C GLU A 31 -8.71 -21.32 18.62
N ASP A 32 -9.52 -20.29 18.38
CA ASP A 32 -9.20 -18.90 18.74
C ASP A 32 -10.47 -18.10 19.10
N PRO A 33 -11.09 -18.40 20.26
CA PRO A 33 -12.33 -17.77 20.68
C PRO A 33 -12.16 -16.27 20.93
N GLU A 34 -11.03 -15.87 21.51
CA GLU A 34 -10.79 -14.51 21.95
C GLU A 34 -10.71 -13.54 20.76
N ARG A 35 -9.94 -13.88 19.71
CA ARG A 35 -9.85 -13.04 18.52
C ARG A 35 -11.20 -12.91 17.80
N ILE A 36 -11.94 -14.01 17.67
CA ILE A 36 -13.23 -14.02 16.97
C ILE A 36 -14.27 -13.21 17.74
N LEU A 37 -14.38 -13.43 19.06
CA LEU A 37 -15.32 -12.70 19.90
C LEU A 37 -14.96 -11.21 19.99
N ASN A 38 -13.68 -10.86 20.09
CA ASN A 38 -13.26 -9.46 20.06
C ASN A 38 -13.64 -8.80 18.73
N ASN A 39 -13.36 -9.43 17.59
CA ASN A 39 -13.72 -8.88 16.28
C ASN A 39 -15.24 -8.71 16.12
N MET A 40 -16.04 -9.67 16.62
CA MET A 40 -17.50 -9.58 16.62
C MET A 40 -18.00 -8.45 17.54
N ALA A 41 -17.43 -8.33 18.74
CA ALA A 41 -17.76 -7.27 19.68
C ALA A 41 -17.44 -5.89 19.11
N TYR A 42 -16.29 -5.72 18.45
CA TYR A 42 -15.95 -4.47 17.75
C TYR A 42 -16.99 -4.08 16.72
N LYS A 43 -17.41 -5.02 15.86
CA LYS A 43 -18.46 -4.75 14.86
C LYS A 43 -19.80 -4.42 15.50
N TYR A 44 -20.19 -5.17 16.53
CA TYR A 44 -21.45 -4.94 17.23
C TYR A 44 -21.48 -3.58 17.92
N VAL A 45 -20.40 -3.20 18.61
CA VAL A 45 -20.27 -1.89 19.24
C VAL A 45 -20.29 -0.78 18.19
N ALA A 46 -19.62 -0.94 17.06
CA ALA A 46 -19.67 0.03 15.97
C ALA A 46 -21.11 0.26 15.46
N HIS A 47 -21.86 -0.82 15.21
CA HIS A 47 -23.27 -0.73 14.83
C HIS A 47 -24.13 -0.05 15.88
N LEU A 48 -23.94 -0.40 17.15
CA LEU A 48 -24.71 0.17 18.26
C LEU A 48 -24.40 1.66 18.45
N VAL A 49 -23.16 2.07 18.19
CA VAL A 49 -22.76 3.49 18.15
C VAL A 49 -23.42 4.20 16.98
N ASP A 50 -23.42 3.64 15.78
CA ASP A 50 -24.07 4.23 14.60
C ASP A 50 -25.58 4.42 14.80
N ASP A 51 -26.25 3.44 15.43
CA ASP A 51 -27.69 3.47 15.72
C ASP A 51 -28.04 4.52 16.79
N LEU A 52 -27.14 4.77 17.74
CA LEU A 52 -27.33 5.73 18.83
C LEU A 52 -26.79 7.14 18.51
N MET A 53 -26.07 7.31 17.40
CA MET A 53 -25.55 8.62 16.99
C MET A 53 -26.66 9.50 16.43
N ASP A 54 -26.95 10.59 17.14
CA ASP A 54 -27.77 11.68 16.65
C ASP A 54 -27.03 12.58 15.64
N ASP A 55 -27.76 13.51 15.03
CA ASP A 55 -27.22 14.38 13.98
C ASP A 55 -26.17 15.36 14.50
N GLU A 56 -26.25 15.76 15.79
CA GLU A 56 -25.28 16.63 16.45
C GLU A 56 -23.94 15.89 16.64
N MET A 57 -23.99 14.66 17.12
CA MET A 57 -22.82 13.81 17.32
C MET A 57 -22.16 13.44 16.00
N LYS A 58 -22.93 13.19 14.93
CA LYS A 58 -22.40 13.00 13.56
C LYS A 58 -21.68 14.25 13.04
N ALA A 59 -22.24 15.43 13.28
CA ALA A 59 -21.60 16.69 12.89
C ALA A 59 -20.29 16.91 13.66
N HIS A 60 -20.27 16.63 14.96
CA HIS A 60 -19.08 16.74 15.80
C HIS A 60 -17.99 15.77 15.39
N VAL A 61 -18.33 14.49 15.12
CA VAL A 61 -17.38 13.49 14.61
C VAL A 61 -16.79 13.96 13.29
N LYS A 62 -17.62 14.46 12.37
CA LYS A 62 -17.15 14.96 11.06
C LYS A 62 -16.17 16.13 11.21
N GLU A 63 -16.42 17.05 12.12
CA GLU A 63 -15.52 18.17 12.42
C GLU A 63 -14.20 17.67 13.03
N LYS A 64 -14.28 16.79 14.03
CA LYS A 64 -13.10 16.22 14.68
C LYS A 64 -12.27 15.37 13.72
N THR A 65 -12.90 14.63 12.81
CA THR A 65 -12.20 13.89 11.76
C THR A 65 -11.39 14.82 10.86
N LYS A 66 -11.92 15.99 10.49
CA LYS A 66 -11.16 16.97 9.69
C LYS A 66 -9.95 17.51 10.45
N GLU A 67 -10.12 17.84 11.73
CA GLU A 67 -9.02 18.30 12.58
C GLU A 67 -7.93 17.23 12.69
N VAL A 68 -8.30 15.98 12.99
CA VAL A 68 -7.36 14.86 13.07
C VAL A 68 -6.64 14.67 11.74
N ILE A 69 -7.35 14.72 10.60
CA ILE A 69 -6.75 14.64 9.26
C ILE A 69 -5.74 15.76 9.03
N GLN A 70 -6.00 16.98 9.51
CA GLN A 70 -5.06 18.10 9.40
C GLN A 70 -3.83 17.92 10.30
N GLU A 71 -3.97 17.21 11.42
CA GLU A 71 -2.90 16.87 12.34
C GLU A 71 -2.14 15.59 11.96
N LEU A 72 -2.63 14.84 10.97
CA LEU A 72 -1.94 13.65 10.46
C LEU A 72 -0.60 14.05 9.84
N SER A 73 0.45 13.40 10.29
CA SER A 73 1.77 13.54 9.68
C SER A 73 1.78 13.02 8.24
N THR A 74 2.71 13.51 7.42
CA THR A 74 2.91 13.04 6.03
C THR A 74 3.05 11.52 5.95
N TYR A 75 3.64 10.89 6.97
CA TYR A 75 3.78 9.43 7.07
C TYR A 75 2.44 8.70 7.21
N THR A 76 1.46 9.31 7.88
CA THR A 76 0.13 8.71 8.06
C THR A 76 -0.73 8.83 6.79
N VAL A 77 -0.49 9.85 5.96
CA VAL A 77 -1.20 10.05 4.70
C VAL A 77 -0.55 9.22 3.58
N TYR A 78 0.78 9.14 3.56
CA TYR A 78 1.56 8.39 2.57
C TYR A 78 2.21 7.18 3.21
N HIS A 79 1.44 6.11 3.41
CA HIS A 79 1.96 4.85 3.92
C HIS A 79 1.94 3.74 2.86
N THR A 80 2.96 2.90 2.93
CA THR A 80 3.04 1.60 2.25
C THR A 80 2.29 0.54 3.07
N PRO A 81 2.00 -0.65 2.49
CA PRO A 81 1.39 -1.74 3.22
C PRO A 81 2.22 -2.07 4.47
N THR A 82 1.52 -2.34 5.57
CA THR A 82 2.15 -2.72 6.85
C THR A 82 1.82 -4.18 7.16
N ARG A 83 2.38 -4.73 8.24
CA ARG A 83 2.05 -6.09 8.70
C ARG A 83 0.56 -6.28 9.03
N TYR A 84 -0.20 -5.21 9.20
CA TYR A 84 -1.62 -5.22 9.57
C TYR A 84 -2.53 -4.61 8.49
N ASP A 85 -1.97 -4.12 7.39
CA ASP A 85 -2.72 -3.48 6.32
C ASP A 85 -2.08 -3.84 4.97
N ASP A 86 -2.79 -4.65 4.18
CA ASP A 86 -2.29 -5.20 2.92
C ASP A 86 -2.35 -4.21 1.75
N HIS A 87 -2.85 -2.99 1.98
CA HIS A 87 -3.09 -2.02 0.92
C HIS A 87 -2.23 -0.74 1.07
N LYS A 88 -1.72 -0.25 -0.07
CA LYS A 88 -1.10 1.08 -0.15
C LYS A 88 -2.18 2.14 0.11
N SER A 89 -1.85 3.18 0.87
CA SER A 89 -2.74 4.35 0.97
C SER A 89 -3.07 4.93 -0.39
N LEU A 90 -4.29 5.44 -0.56
CA LEU A 90 -4.75 6.03 -1.83
C LEU A 90 -3.87 7.22 -2.26
N ALA A 91 -3.43 8.05 -1.31
CA ALA A 91 -2.53 9.16 -1.59
C ALA A 91 -1.15 8.69 -2.07
N TYR A 92 -0.64 7.58 -1.53
CA TYR A 92 0.61 6.96 -2.01
C TYR A 92 0.47 6.42 -3.43
N GLN A 93 -0.68 5.83 -3.78
CA GLN A 93 -0.96 5.36 -5.14
C GLN A 93 -0.94 6.53 -6.15
N PHE A 94 -1.65 7.63 -5.85
CA PHE A 94 -1.62 8.81 -6.72
C PHE A 94 -0.24 9.44 -6.86
N MET A 95 0.54 9.47 -5.78
CA MET A 95 1.92 9.94 -5.83
C MET A 95 2.78 9.04 -6.73
N GLU A 96 2.66 7.72 -6.60
CA GLU A 96 3.39 6.75 -7.42
C GLU A 96 3.02 6.89 -8.91
N GLU A 97 1.73 7.03 -9.22
CA GLU A 97 1.25 7.31 -10.58
C GLU A 97 1.85 8.61 -11.14
N ALA A 98 1.78 9.71 -10.39
CA ALA A 98 2.35 10.99 -10.82
C ALA A 98 3.88 10.89 -11.05
N VAL A 99 4.60 10.14 -10.23
CA VAL A 99 6.04 9.88 -10.40
C VAL A 99 6.31 9.07 -11.67
N ILE A 100 5.50 8.04 -11.95
CA ILE A 100 5.62 7.21 -13.15
C ILE A 100 5.34 8.03 -14.42
N GLU A 101 4.29 8.84 -14.41
CA GLU A 101 3.92 9.72 -15.52
C GLU A 101 5.01 10.74 -15.83
N ASN A 102 5.69 11.24 -14.80
CA ASN A 102 6.73 12.27 -14.91
C ASN A 102 8.15 11.71 -14.81
N ARG A 103 8.33 10.40 -14.98
CA ARG A 103 9.64 9.73 -14.82
C ARG A 103 10.75 10.37 -15.65
N GLN A 104 10.42 10.89 -16.82
CA GLN A 104 11.39 11.50 -17.73
C GLN A 104 11.98 12.77 -17.12
N VAL A 105 11.17 13.59 -16.45
CA VAL A 105 11.64 14.80 -15.77
C VAL A 105 12.61 14.45 -14.66
N ILE A 106 12.32 13.40 -13.90
CA ILE A 106 13.20 12.88 -12.85
C ILE A 106 14.52 12.40 -13.46
N PHE A 107 14.44 11.61 -14.53
CA PHE A 107 15.60 11.10 -15.25
C PHE A 107 16.49 12.23 -15.78
N ASP A 108 15.91 13.22 -16.44
CA ASP A 108 16.63 14.38 -16.99
C ASP A 108 17.31 15.20 -15.89
N CYS A 109 16.65 15.38 -14.74
CA CYS A 109 17.22 16.04 -13.57
C CYS A 109 18.41 15.26 -12.97
N VAL A 110 18.31 13.93 -12.91
CA VAL A 110 19.40 13.07 -12.44
C VAL A 110 20.58 13.12 -13.40
N LEU A 111 20.31 13.05 -14.71
CA LEU A 111 21.34 13.14 -15.74
C LEU A 111 22.12 14.46 -15.66
N LYS A 112 21.40 15.59 -15.54
CA LYS A 112 22.03 16.90 -15.34
C LYS A 112 22.91 16.95 -14.10
N LYS A 113 22.47 16.32 -12.99
CA LYS A 113 23.29 16.24 -11.77
C LYS A 113 24.52 15.36 -11.93
N ILE A 114 24.41 14.25 -12.66
CA ILE A 114 25.53 13.38 -13.01
C ILE A 114 26.53 14.16 -13.87
N GLU A 115 26.09 14.78 -14.96
CA GLU A 115 26.96 15.55 -15.86
C GLU A 115 27.66 16.71 -15.16
N ALA A 116 26.97 17.40 -14.24
CA ALA A 116 27.54 18.49 -13.46
C ALA A 116 28.41 18.03 -12.28
N TYR A 117 28.49 16.72 -12.00
CA TYR A 117 29.25 16.21 -10.88
C TYR A 117 30.75 16.20 -11.22
N PRO A 118 31.62 16.82 -10.41
CA PRO A 118 33.03 16.96 -10.73
C PRO A 118 33.82 15.68 -10.37
N TYR A 119 33.56 14.61 -11.12
CA TYR A 119 34.17 13.28 -10.92
C TYR A 119 35.70 13.34 -10.86
N GLU A 120 36.30 14.14 -11.75
CA GLU A 120 37.74 14.31 -11.89
C GLU A 120 38.42 14.91 -10.64
N SER A 121 37.67 15.63 -9.80
CA SER A 121 38.19 16.21 -8.54
C SER A 121 38.10 15.27 -7.33
N LYS A 122 37.48 14.10 -7.50
CA LYS A 122 37.14 13.17 -6.42
C LYS A 122 37.76 11.77 -6.60
N ILE A 123 38.49 11.56 -7.68
CA ILE A 123 39.09 10.28 -8.03
C ILE A 123 40.61 10.42 -7.87
N GLU A 124 41.22 9.53 -7.08
CA GLU A 124 42.67 9.39 -7.05
C GLU A 124 43.15 8.92 -8.43
N ASP A 125 44.21 9.56 -8.93
CA ASP A 125 44.75 9.32 -10.27
C ASP A 125 45.50 7.98 -10.31
N ASP A 126 44.75 6.89 -10.26
CA ASP A 126 45.22 5.58 -10.66
C ASP A 126 44.66 5.24 -12.06
N GLY A 127 45.51 4.66 -12.90
CA GLY A 127 45.16 4.40 -14.31
C GLY A 127 43.97 3.46 -14.49
N ILE A 128 43.55 2.75 -13.44
CA ILE A 128 42.39 1.85 -13.44
C ILE A 128 41.10 2.66 -13.34
N THR A 129 41.04 3.65 -12.45
CA THR A 129 39.84 4.47 -12.26
C THR A 129 39.57 5.36 -13.47
N TRP A 130 40.63 5.84 -14.14
CA TRP A 130 40.50 6.61 -15.38
C TRP A 130 39.94 5.76 -16.55
N ALA A 131 40.40 4.51 -16.68
CA ALA A 131 39.89 3.57 -17.69
C ALA A 131 38.41 3.20 -17.46
N LEU A 132 37.99 3.06 -16.19
CA LEU A 132 36.59 2.83 -15.82
C LEU A 132 35.69 4.02 -16.15
N LEU A 133 36.14 5.25 -15.86
CA LEU A 133 35.43 6.48 -16.21
C LEU A 133 35.20 6.62 -17.71
N GLU A 134 36.25 6.37 -18.52
CA GLU A 134 36.16 6.35 -19.99
C GLU A 134 35.12 5.35 -20.50
N ALA A 135 35.12 4.14 -19.94
CA ALA A 135 34.17 3.10 -20.34
C ALA A 135 32.73 3.48 -20.01
N ILE A 136 32.48 4.09 -18.85
CA ILE A 136 31.15 4.58 -18.44
C ILE A 136 30.70 5.72 -19.35
N LYS A 137 31.57 6.71 -19.63
CA LYS A 137 31.26 7.84 -20.54
C LYS A 137 30.94 7.35 -21.96
N LYS A 138 31.66 6.33 -22.47
CA LYS A 138 31.40 5.73 -23.79
C LYS A 138 30.14 4.87 -23.83
N GLY A 139 29.83 4.14 -22.75
CA GLY A 139 28.61 3.33 -22.65
C GLY A 139 27.32 4.18 -22.54
N LEU A 140 27.39 5.36 -21.94
CA LEU A 140 26.26 6.30 -21.86
C LEU A 140 25.95 6.99 -23.18
N THR A 141 26.94 7.13 -24.08
CA THR A 141 26.78 7.83 -25.37
C THR A 141 26.36 6.93 -26.53
N THR A 142 26.48 5.61 -26.40
CA THR A 142 26.07 4.62 -27.41
C THR A 142 24.63 4.12 -27.27
N SER A 143 23.90 4.54 -26.24
CA SER A 143 22.48 4.21 -26.05
C SER A 143 21.54 5.24 -26.71
N LYS A 144 21.82 5.63 -27.97
CA LYS A 144 20.94 6.42 -28.82
C LYS A 144 20.27 5.55 -29.88
#